data_AF-A0A2D9C931-F1
#
_entry.id   AF-A0A2D9C931-F1
#
_cell.length_a   1.000
_cell.length_b   1.000
_cell.length_c   1.000
_cell.angle_alpha   90.00
_cell.angle_beta   90.00
_cell.angle_gamma   90.00
#
_symmetry.space_group_name_H-M   'P 1'
#
loop_
_entity.id
_entity.type
_entity.pdbx_description
1 polymer ?
#
loop_
_entity_poly.entity_id
_entity_poly.type
_entity_poly.pdbx_seq_one_letter_code
_entity_poly.pdbx_strand_id
1 'polypeptide(L)'
;MLIQNTAGTTTYGTVKQILTTTTFTCTITVQIPPAQTALVFKFAEPYSEAGNIITVNSYLIANSYIKIQLIESAIENNHGEYAYTRLTDVIDNFLIAYVGAGKLIPSVKRTDVIFHARRGLQEFSYDTLKSVKSTELTVPSTLSLAIPQDYVNYVKASWVDELGVLHIIYPTDNLNQSPYYTFTQDDEGKPIQDGFDSNTEVTSQTNATWDKTNPRYISGGFNNDLNNANVLDRNYTDGALGQRYGLEPQTSQKNGWFKIDERKGTFSFTSNLANKLILLQYVSDGNAYDLDSRIPKLAEEALYAYIIYSILSVSTGIQEYIVRRFKQEKSAKLRNAKIRLSNLKLDQIVQVMRGKSKWIKH
;
A
#
# COMPACT_ATOMS: atom_id res chain seq x y z
N MET A 1 -18.03 -37.09 2.09
CA MET A 1 -19.04 -37.12 1.01
C MET A 1 -20.37 -36.61 1.58
N LEU A 2 -20.92 -35.54 1.00
CA LEU A 2 -22.20 -34.92 1.35
C LEU A 2 -23.37 -35.66 0.71
N ILE A 3 -24.51 -35.67 1.39
CA ILE A 3 -25.79 -36.21 0.91
C ILE A 3 -26.69 -35.02 0.59
N GLN A 4 -27.06 -34.85 -0.67
CA GLN A 4 -27.83 -33.70 -1.14
C GLN A 4 -29.05 -34.11 -1.97
N ASN A 5 -29.97 -33.17 -2.16
CA ASN A 5 -31.02 -33.30 -3.18
C ASN A 5 -30.41 -33.33 -4.59
N THR A 6 -31.16 -33.80 -5.58
CA THR A 6 -30.71 -33.85 -6.99
C THR A 6 -30.26 -32.49 -7.54
N ALA A 7 -30.87 -31.41 -7.05
CA ALA A 7 -30.51 -30.04 -7.42
C ALA A 7 -29.21 -29.52 -6.74
N GLY A 8 -28.67 -30.22 -5.74
CA GLY A 8 -27.48 -29.81 -4.98
C GLY A 8 -27.66 -28.59 -4.06
N THR A 9 -28.90 -28.14 -3.85
CA THR A 9 -29.24 -26.93 -3.08
C THR A 9 -29.45 -27.19 -1.59
N THR A 10 -29.74 -28.44 -1.20
CA THR A 10 -29.96 -28.79 0.21
C THR A 10 -29.07 -29.96 0.60
N THR A 11 -28.25 -29.77 1.64
CA THR A 11 -27.41 -30.81 2.23
C THR A 11 -28.12 -31.41 3.45
N TYR A 12 -28.43 -32.70 3.38
CA TYR A 12 -29.12 -33.44 4.44
C TYR A 12 -28.18 -34.02 5.48
N GLY A 13 -26.94 -34.27 5.10
CA GLY A 13 -25.95 -34.85 6.00
C GLY A 13 -24.66 -35.24 5.29
N THR A 14 -23.84 -36.00 6.00
CA THR A 14 -22.51 -36.43 5.54
C THR A 14 -22.35 -37.94 5.74
N VAL A 15 -21.78 -38.63 4.77
CA VAL A 15 -21.32 -40.01 4.91
C VAL A 15 -20.15 -40.05 5.89
N LYS A 16 -20.30 -40.85 6.95
CA LYS A 16 -19.36 -40.99 8.07
C LYS A 16 -18.32 -42.07 7.79
N GLN A 17 -18.74 -43.23 7.30
CA GLN A 17 -17.84 -44.33 6.98
C GLN A 17 -18.46 -45.20 5.88
N ILE A 18 -17.64 -45.61 4.90
CA ILE A 18 -18.02 -46.60 3.89
C ILE A 18 -17.58 -47.97 4.42
N LEU A 19 -18.52 -48.90 4.54
CA LEU A 19 -18.28 -50.24 5.10
C LEU A 19 -18.04 -51.26 3.98
N THR A 20 -18.79 -51.15 2.89
CA THR A 20 -18.63 -51.96 1.68
C THR A 20 -18.94 -51.12 0.43
N THR A 21 -18.82 -51.72 -0.76
CA THR A 21 -19.26 -51.10 -2.03
C THR A 21 -20.76 -50.76 -2.08
N THR A 22 -21.56 -51.34 -1.17
CA THR A 22 -23.01 -51.18 -1.12
C THR A 22 -23.54 -50.64 0.20
N THR A 23 -22.69 -50.52 1.24
CA THR A 23 -23.12 -50.10 2.58
C THR A 23 -22.22 -49.00 3.14
N PHE A 24 -22.85 -48.01 3.76
CA PHE A 24 -22.17 -46.89 4.41
C PHE A 24 -23.00 -46.39 5.59
N THR A 25 -22.34 -45.76 6.55
CA THR A 25 -22.99 -45.03 7.65
C THR A 25 -22.96 -43.54 7.34
N CYS A 26 -24.00 -42.83 7.74
CA CYS A 26 -24.09 -41.38 7.56
C CYS A 26 -24.59 -40.69 8.83
N THR A 27 -24.24 -39.42 8.95
CA THR A 27 -24.76 -38.49 9.96
C THR A 27 -25.76 -37.58 9.25
N ILE A 28 -27.04 -37.69 9.62
CA ILE A 28 -28.11 -36.85 9.09
C ILE A 28 -28.30 -35.67 10.03
N THR A 29 -28.12 -34.46 9.51
CA THR A 29 -28.25 -33.19 10.25
C THR A 29 -29.55 -32.48 9.94
N VAL A 30 -30.16 -32.75 8.79
CA VAL A 30 -31.46 -32.22 8.38
C VAL A 30 -32.34 -33.39 7.95
N GLN A 31 -33.57 -33.46 8.47
CA GLN A 31 -34.51 -34.53 8.14
C GLN A 31 -34.73 -34.59 6.62
N ILE A 32 -34.52 -35.77 6.05
CA ILE A 32 -34.78 -36.04 4.62
C ILE A 32 -36.31 -36.12 4.43
N PRO A 33 -36.91 -35.30 3.55
CA PRO A 33 -38.35 -35.35 3.30
C PRO A 33 -38.79 -36.71 2.73
N PRO A 34 -39.95 -37.24 3.14
CA PRO A 34 -40.43 -38.56 2.74
C PRO A 34 -40.76 -38.68 1.22
N ALA A 35 -40.88 -37.57 0.49
CA ALA A 35 -41.22 -37.53 -0.93
C ALA A 35 -40.02 -37.40 -1.88
N GLN A 36 -38.79 -37.47 -1.36
CA GLN A 36 -37.60 -37.24 -2.19
C GLN A 36 -37.16 -38.51 -2.91
N THR A 37 -37.41 -38.58 -4.22
CA THR A 37 -37.20 -39.78 -5.05
C THR A 37 -35.74 -40.04 -5.44
N ALA A 38 -34.82 -39.09 -5.24
CA ALA A 38 -33.40 -39.27 -5.52
C ALA A 38 -32.51 -38.38 -4.62
N LEU A 39 -31.42 -38.95 -4.13
CA LEU A 39 -30.34 -38.26 -3.40
C LEU A 39 -29.04 -38.40 -4.19
N VAL A 40 -28.25 -37.35 -4.22
CA VAL A 40 -26.93 -37.34 -4.87
C VAL A 40 -25.86 -37.23 -3.81
N PHE A 41 -24.80 -38.03 -3.99
CA PHE A 41 -23.64 -38.01 -3.14
C PHE A 41 -22.53 -37.22 -3.83
N LYS A 42 -22.03 -36.17 -3.18
CA LYS A 42 -20.95 -35.33 -3.70
C LYS A 42 -19.82 -35.20 -2.70
N PHE A 43 -18.58 -35.03 -3.15
CA PHE A 43 -17.51 -34.66 -2.22
C PHE A 43 -17.70 -33.19 -1.78
N ALA A 44 -17.29 -32.87 -0.55
CA ALA A 44 -17.42 -31.51 -0.02
C ALA A 44 -16.51 -30.54 -0.77
N GLU A 45 -15.33 -31.02 -1.18
CA GLU A 45 -14.42 -30.36 -2.11
C GLU A 45 -14.13 -31.32 -3.28
N PRO A 46 -14.14 -30.86 -4.54
CA PRO A 46 -13.95 -31.72 -5.71
C PRO A 46 -12.51 -32.23 -5.87
N TYR A 47 -11.56 -31.63 -5.16
CA TYR A 47 -10.14 -32.02 -5.15
C TYR A 47 -9.53 -31.77 -3.77
N SER A 48 -8.34 -32.33 -3.53
CA SER A 48 -7.49 -32.05 -2.37
C SER A 48 -6.05 -31.82 -2.83
N GLU A 49 -5.36 -30.87 -2.20
CA GLU A 49 -3.96 -30.55 -2.50
C GLU A 49 -3.05 -30.94 -1.32
N ALA A 50 -2.04 -31.76 -1.59
CA ALA A 50 -1.02 -32.09 -0.60
C ALA A 50 0.33 -32.27 -1.30
N GLY A 51 1.36 -31.53 -0.87
CA GLY A 51 2.74 -31.70 -1.35
C GLY A 51 2.89 -31.58 -2.87
N ASN A 52 2.30 -30.55 -3.49
CA ASN A 52 2.26 -30.34 -4.95
C ASN A 52 1.51 -31.42 -5.75
N ILE A 53 0.73 -32.27 -5.10
CA ILE A 53 -0.13 -33.26 -5.74
C ILE A 53 -1.59 -32.84 -5.57
N ILE A 54 -2.30 -32.70 -6.69
CA ILE A 54 -3.74 -32.45 -6.73
C ILE A 54 -4.44 -33.80 -6.95
N THR A 55 -5.21 -34.24 -5.96
CA THR A 55 -6.03 -35.46 -6.06
C THR A 55 -7.47 -35.05 -6.30
N VAL A 56 -8.04 -35.46 -7.43
CA VAL A 56 -9.43 -35.18 -7.78
C VAL A 56 -10.29 -36.31 -7.25
N ASN A 57 -11.15 -36.00 -6.29
CA ASN A 57 -11.95 -37.00 -5.59
C ASN A 57 -13.26 -37.31 -6.34
N SER A 58 -13.41 -36.88 -7.60
CA SER A 58 -14.63 -36.97 -8.40
C SER A 58 -14.36 -37.64 -9.75
N TYR A 59 -15.38 -38.34 -10.28
CA TYR A 59 -15.39 -38.72 -11.69
C TYR A 59 -15.53 -37.46 -12.55
N LEU A 60 -14.65 -37.32 -13.54
CA LEU A 60 -14.80 -36.31 -14.59
C LEU A 60 -15.82 -36.81 -15.62
N ILE A 61 -16.77 -35.95 -16.00
CA ILE A 61 -17.74 -36.27 -17.04
C ILE A 61 -16.99 -36.38 -18.38
N ALA A 62 -17.43 -37.26 -19.29
CA ALA A 62 -16.88 -37.34 -20.63
C ALA A 62 -16.85 -35.95 -21.30
N ASN A 63 -15.75 -35.62 -21.98
CA ASN A 63 -15.48 -34.31 -22.61
C ASN A 63 -15.29 -33.13 -21.63
N SER A 64 -14.95 -33.38 -20.35
CA SER A 64 -14.48 -32.34 -19.43
C SER A 64 -12.95 -32.35 -19.27
N TYR A 65 -12.37 -31.22 -18.90
CA TYR A 65 -10.93 -31.07 -18.64
C TYR A 65 -10.70 -30.36 -17.31
N ILE A 66 -9.55 -30.62 -16.69
CA ILE A 66 -9.08 -29.91 -15.49
C ILE A 66 -8.12 -28.83 -15.95
N LYS A 67 -8.38 -27.58 -15.54
CA LYS A 67 -7.45 -26.46 -15.73
C LYS A 67 -6.77 -26.15 -14.41
N ILE A 68 -5.47 -26.40 -14.34
CA ILE A 68 -4.62 -25.93 -13.24
C ILE A 68 -4.00 -24.62 -13.70
N GLN A 69 -4.26 -23.54 -12.97
CA GLN A 69 -3.69 -22.23 -13.23
C GLN A 69 -3.22 -21.62 -11.92
N LEU A 70 -2.14 -20.84 -11.98
CA LEU A 70 -1.76 -19.98 -10.88
C LEU A 70 -2.89 -18.98 -10.61
N ILE A 71 -3.13 -18.66 -9.34
CA ILE A 71 -4.03 -17.57 -8.97
C ILE A 71 -3.52 -16.25 -9.55
N GLU A 72 -4.42 -15.31 -9.84
CA GLU A 72 -4.10 -14.05 -10.52
C GLU A 72 -2.94 -13.30 -9.83
N SER A 73 -2.96 -13.23 -8.50
CA SER A 73 -1.87 -12.64 -7.70
C SER A 73 -0.52 -13.35 -7.89
N ALA A 74 -0.50 -14.67 -8.14
CA ALA A 74 0.73 -15.40 -8.41
C ALA A 74 1.25 -15.15 -9.84
N ILE A 75 0.36 -14.94 -10.81
CA ILE A 75 0.72 -14.52 -12.18
C ILE A 75 1.29 -13.10 -12.15
N GLU A 76 0.61 -12.17 -11.47
CA GLU A 76 1.06 -10.79 -11.27
C GLU A 76 2.43 -10.72 -10.58
N ASN A 77 2.63 -11.55 -9.56
CA ASN A 77 3.90 -11.64 -8.86
C ASN A 77 5.05 -12.12 -9.76
N ASN A 78 4.78 -12.94 -10.78
CA ASN A 78 5.77 -13.42 -11.75
C ASN A 78 6.18 -12.32 -12.74
N HIS A 79 5.30 -11.35 -13.00
CA HIS A 79 5.66 -10.19 -13.82
C HIS A 79 6.77 -9.38 -13.13
N GLY A 80 7.94 -9.30 -13.79
CA GLY A 80 9.08 -8.52 -13.32
C GLY A 80 10.17 -9.29 -12.58
N GLU A 81 10.09 -10.62 -12.45
CA GLU A 81 11.16 -11.43 -11.81
C GLU A 81 12.54 -11.26 -12.47
N TYR A 82 12.60 -10.95 -13.77
CA TYR A 82 13.88 -10.65 -14.43
C TYR A 82 14.49 -9.30 -14.01
N ALA A 83 13.65 -8.35 -13.62
CA ALA A 83 14.07 -7.01 -13.23
C ALA A 83 14.40 -6.90 -11.73
N TYR A 84 13.83 -7.78 -10.91
CA TYR A 84 13.93 -7.74 -9.46
C TYR A 84 14.34 -9.09 -8.88
N THR A 85 15.26 -9.10 -7.91
CA THR A 85 15.69 -10.28 -7.14
C THR A 85 15.22 -10.16 -5.70
N ARG A 86 14.99 -11.27 -4.99
CA ARG A 86 14.65 -11.21 -3.57
C ARG A 86 15.89 -10.95 -2.73
N LEU A 87 15.73 -10.25 -1.61
CA LEU A 87 16.82 -9.99 -0.67
C LEU A 87 17.44 -11.31 -0.16
N THR A 88 16.63 -12.35 0.08
CA THR A 88 17.10 -13.70 0.42
C THR A 88 18.08 -14.25 -0.62
N ASP A 89 17.72 -14.18 -1.90
CA ASP A 89 18.51 -14.73 -2.99
C ASP A 89 19.83 -13.97 -3.14
N VAL A 90 19.80 -12.65 -2.95
CA VAL A 90 21.01 -11.81 -2.93
C VAL A 90 21.91 -12.22 -1.76
N ILE A 91 21.37 -12.44 -0.56
CA ILE A 91 22.16 -12.90 0.60
C ILE A 91 22.77 -14.27 0.34
N ASP A 92 22.01 -15.20 -0.24
CA ASP A 92 22.49 -16.55 -0.55
C ASP A 92 23.59 -16.51 -1.61
N ASN A 93 23.38 -15.77 -2.69
CA ASN A 93 24.39 -15.53 -3.73
C ASN A 93 25.63 -14.86 -3.15
N PHE A 94 25.48 -13.91 -2.22
CA PHE A 94 26.61 -13.27 -1.55
C PHE A 94 27.44 -14.28 -0.75
N LEU A 95 26.79 -15.13 0.05
CA LEU A 95 27.45 -16.17 0.84
C LEU A 95 28.20 -17.16 -0.07
N ILE A 96 27.59 -17.58 -1.18
CA ILE A 96 28.21 -18.50 -2.14
C ILE A 96 29.40 -17.84 -2.85
N ALA A 97 29.27 -16.59 -3.31
CA ALA A 97 30.26 -15.92 -4.15
C ALA A 97 31.43 -15.35 -3.35
N TYR A 98 31.19 -14.72 -2.19
CA TYR A 98 32.19 -13.92 -1.48
C TYR A 98 32.68 -14.52 -0.16
N VAL A 99 31.98 -15.52 0.40
CA VAL A 99 32.36 -16.17 1.66
C VAL A 99 32.89 -17.57 1.39
N GLY A 100 33.92 -18.00 2.12
CA GLY A 100 34.46 -19.35 2.07
C GLY A 100 35.99 -19.42 2.18
N ALA A 101 36.50 -20.64 2.33
CA ALA A 101 37.93 -20.90 2.43
C ALA A 101 38.67 -20.40 1.17
N GLY A 102 39.78 -19.68 1.38
CA GLY A 102 40.58 -19.09 0.30
C GLY A 102 40.08 -17.73 -0.21
N LYS A 103 38.96 -17.20 0.32
CA LYS A 103 38.46 -15.85 0.01
C LYS A 103 38.87 -14.84 1.08
N LEU A 104 38.71 -13.55 0.78
CA LEU A 104 38.96 -12.46 1.72
C LEU A 104 38.08 -12.51 2.97
N ILE A 105 36.89 -13.10 2.87
CA ILE A 105 35.98 -13.35 4.00
C ILE A 105 35.92 -14.87 4.20
N PRO A 106 36.73 -15.43 5.12
CA PRO A 106 36.77 -16.88 5.33
C PRO A 106 35.45 -17.44 5.89
N SER A 107 34.84 -16.69 6.81
CA SER A 107 33.56 -17.04 7.45
C SER A 107 32.86 -15.79 7.99
N VAL A 108 31.53 -15.76 7.92
CA VAL A 108 30.69 -14.72 8.52
C VAL A 108 29.33 -15.31 8.91
N LYS A 109 28.69 -14.79 9.96
CA LYS A 109 27.34 -15.22 10.34
C LYS A 109 26.32 -14.69 9.32
N ARG A 110 25.36 -15.52 8.92
CA ARG A 110 24.26 -15.11 8.03
C ARG A 110 23.51 -13.90 8.58
N THR A 111 23.32 -13.82 9.89
CA THR A 111 22.67 -12.70 10.58
C THR A 111 23.37 -11.37 10.33
N ASP A 112 24.70 -11.37 10.30
CA ASP A 112 25.50 -10.16 10.11
C ASP A 112 25.41 -9.70 8.65
N VAL A 113 25.39 -10.65 7.71
CA VAL A 113 25.14 -10.37 6.29
C VAL A 113 23.76 -9.77 6.08
N ILE A 114 22.71 -10.35 6.68
CA ILE A 114 21.33 -9.81 6.63
C ILE A 114 21.30 -8.37 7.17
N PHE A 115 21.95 -8.13 8.32
CA PHE A 115 21.98 -6.82 8.94
C PHE A 115 22.64 -5.77 8.03
N HIS A 116 23.81 -6.08 7.47
CA HIS A 116 24.50 -5.17 6.55
C HIS A 116 23.77 -5.01 5.21
N ALA A 117 23.11 -6.05 4.71
CA ALA A 117 22.29 -5.96 3.52
C ALA A 117 21.10 -5.03 3.72
N ARG A 118 20.39 -5.16 4.87
CA ARG A 118 19.29 -4.24 5.25
C ARG A 118 19.78 -2.79 5.35
N ARG A 119 20.91 -2.55 6.00
CA ARG A 119 21.50 -1.19 6.09
C ARG A 119 21.95 -0.64 4.73
N GLY A 120 22.53 -1.47 3.88
CA GLY A 120 22.91 -1.07 2.52
C GLY A 120 21.69 -0.68 1.69
N LEU A 121 20.60 -1.44 1.83
CA LEU A 121 19.33 -1.16 1.17
C LEU A 121 18.69 0.12 1.70
N GLN A 122 18.73 0.36 3.01
CA GLN A 122 18.34 1.65 3.59
C GLN A 122 19.17 2.80 2.99
N GLU A 123 20.48 2.66 2.82
CA GLU A 123 21.36 3.68 2.20
C GLU A 123 21.02 3.93 0.71
N PHE A 124 20.51 2.94 -0.02
CA PHE A 124 19.93 3.15 -1.36
C PHE A 124 18.59 3.90 -1.30
N SER A 125 17.77 3.60 -0.28
CA SER A 125 16.45 4.17 -0.12
C SER A 125 16.46 5.66 0.22
N TYR A 126 17.36 6.11 1.10
CA TYR A 126 17.41 7.51 1.52
C TYR A 126 17.63 8.50 0.36
N ASP A 127 18.44 8.14 -0.65
CA ASP A 127 18.81 9.04 -1.74
C ASP A 127 18.13 8.73 -3.08
N THR A 128 17.74 7.48 -3.36
CA THR A 128 17.29 7.08 -4.71
C THR A 128 16.04 6.23 -4.79
N LEU A 129 15.74 5.48 -3.74
CA LEU A 129 14.46 4.79 -3.62
C LEU A 129 13.70 5.47 -2.48
N LYS A 130 13.13 6.66 -2.73
CA LYS A 130 11.89 6.96 -2.00
C LYS A 130 11.00 5.77 -2.34
N SER A 131 10.81 4.84 -1.40
CA SER A 131 9.96 3.68 -1.59
C SER A 131 8.55 4.24 -1.58
N VAL A 132 8.16 4.86 -2.69
CA VAL A 132 6.87 5.49 -2.87
C VAL A 132 5.91 4.34 -3.11
N LYS A 133 5.30 3.87 -2.03
CA LYS A 133 4.22 2.90 -2.13
C LYS A 133 2.98 3.64 -2.62
N SER A 134 2.24 2.99 -3.50
CA SER A 134 0.94 3.48 -3.98
C SER A 134 -0.11 2.46 -3.55
N THR A 135 -1.13 2.92 -2.85
CA THR A 135 -2.23 2.07 -2.37
C THR A 135 -3.54 2.64 -2.84
N GLU A 136 -4.38 1.78 -3.41
CA GLU A 136 -5.75 2.10 -3.74
C GLU A 136 -6.63 1.85 -2.52
N LEU A 137 -7.37 2.86 -2.08
CA LEU A 137 -8.19 2.83 -0.89
C LEU A 137 -9.51 3.56 -1.15
N THR A 138 -10.60 3.11 -0.56
CA THR A 138 -11.87 3.85 -0.60
C THR A 138 -12.00 4.69 0.66
N VAL A 139 -12.26 5.98 0.50
CA VAL A 139 -12.54 6.87 1.64
C VAL A 139 -13.87 6.47 2.27
N PRO A 140 -13.91 6.06 3.55
CA PRO A 140 -15.15 5.68 4.20
C PRO A 140 -16.06 6.90 4.43
N SER A 141 -17.34 6.66 4.74
CA SER A 141 -18.30 7.71 5.09
C SER A 141 -17.90 8.51 6.34
N THR A 142 -17.03 7.95 7.19
CA THR A 142 -16.42 8.62 8.35
C THR A 142 -15.31 9.61 7.96
N LEU A 143 -14.97 9.72 6.67
CA LEU A 143 -13.94 10.60 6.11
C LEU A 143 -12.54 10.41 6.70
N SER A 144 -12.31 9.31 7.42
CA SER A 144 -11.07 9.05 8.13
C SER A 144 -10.49 7.70 7.72
N LEU A 145 -9.22 7.68 7.36
CA LEU A 145 -8.48 6.51 6.92
C LEU A 145 -7.27 6.32 7.82
N ALA A 146 -7.02 5.09 8.30
CA ALA A 146 -5.83 4.78 9.08
C ALA A 146 -4.55 4.94 8.22
N ILE A 147 -3.53 5.55 8.81
CA ILE A 147 -2.21 5.67 8.18
C ILE A 147 -1.55 4.27 8.13
N PRO A 148 -0.95 3.88 6.99
CA PRO A 148 -0.18 2.64 6.89
C PRO A 148 0.96 2.57 7.93
N GLN A 149 1.26 1.38 8.46
CA GLN A 149 2.24 1.24 9.54
C GLN A 149 3.66 1.71 9.19
N ASP A 150 4.04 1.61 7.92
CA ASP A 150 5.37 1.98 7.41
C ASP A 150 5.40 3.40 6.83
N TYR A 151 4.37 4.21 7.07
CA TYR A 151 4.26 5.58 6.55
C TYR A 151 5.26 6.54 7.19
N VAL A 152 6.00 7.29 6.37
CA VAL A 152 6.87 8.40 6.82
C VAL A 152 6.30 9.74 6.39
N ASN A 153 5.95 9.87 5.11
CA ASN A 153 5.46 11.12 4.56
C ASN A 153 4.61 10.86 3.32
N TYR A 154 3.66 11.76 3.01
CA TYR A 154 2.89 11.67 1.78
C TYR A 154 3.71 12.20 0.61
N VAL A 155 3.47 11.63 -0.56
CA VAL A 155 3.97 12.14 -1.84
C VAL A 155 2.84 12.81 -2.59
N LYS A 156 1.70 12.11 -2.67
CA LYS A 156 0.52 12.57 -3.42
C LYS A 156 -0.71 11.80 -2.97
N ALA A 157 -1.84 12.48 -2.86
CA ALA A 157 -3.14 11.85 -2.78
C ALA A 157 -3.97 12.26 -4.00
N SER A 158 -4.71 11.33 -4.59
CA SER A 158 -5.59 11.63 -5.73
C SER A 158 -6.86 10.78 -5.65
N TRP A 159 -8.00 11.33 -6.04
CA TRP A 159 -9.20 10.54 -6.25
C TRP A 159 -9.31 10.13 -7.72
N VAL A 160 -9.94 8.98 -7.94
CA VAL A 160 -10.13 8.39 -9.27
C VAL A 160 -11.58 8.67 -9.71
N ASP A 161 -11.75 9.22 -10.91
CA ASP A 161 -13.08 9.40 -11.51
C ASP A 161 -13.57 8.15 -12.24
N GLU A 162 -14.80 8.20 -12.76
CA GLU A 162 -15.43 7.09 -13.50
C GLU A 162 -14.67 6.72 -14.80
N LEU A 163 -13.83 7.61 -15.30
CA LEU A 163 -12.98 7.40 -16.48
C LEU A 163 -11.57 6.93 -16.11
N GLY A 164 -11.28 6.74 -14.82
CA GLY A 164 -9.95 6.34 -14.33
C GLY A 164 -8.93 7.49 -14.25
N VAL A 165 -9.36 8.74 -14.40
CA VAL A 165 -8.47 9.90 -14.35
C VAL A 165 -8.19 10.28 -12.90
N LEU A 166 -6.90 10.54 -12.62
CA LEU A 166 -6.43 10.96 -11.30
C LEU A 166 -6.59 12.47 -11.11
N HIS A 167 -7.34 12.85 -10.09
CA HIS A 167 -7.52 14.24 -9.67
C HIS A 167 -6.84 14.47 -8.32
N ILE A 168 -5.90 15.41 -8.27
CA ILE A 168 -5.07 15.65 -7.08
C ILE A 168 -5.94 16.19 -5.94
N ILE A 169 -5.85 15.54 -4.77
CA ILE A 169 -6.38 16.03 -3.51
C ILE A 169 -5.29 16.84 -2.83
N TYR A 170 -5.60 18.06 -2.40
CA TYR A 170 -4.62 18.96 -1.83
C TYR A 170 -4.53 18.82 -0.31
N PRO A 171 -3.34 18.95 0.29
CA PRO A 171 -3.25 19.07 1.74
C PRO A 171 -3.92 20.37 2.20
N THR A 172 -4.35 20.42 3.46
CA THR A 172 -4.95 21.63 4.01
C THR A 172 -3.94 22.74 4.28
N ASP A 173 -2.66 22.41 4.55
CA ASP A 173 -1.45 23.24 4.81
C ASP A 173 -1.62 24.54 5.66
N ASN A 174 -2.56 25.42 5.32
CA ASN A 174 -2.92 26.64 6.06
C ASN A 174 -4.43 26.85 6.30
N LEU A 175 -5.29 26.01 5.72
CA LEU A 175 -6.76 26.11 5.85
C LEU A 175 -7.27 25.51 7.17
N ASN A 176 -6.69 24.37 7.56
CA ASN A 176 -7.09 23.64 8.75
C ASN A 176 -5.98 22.65 9.17
N GLN A 177 -5.82 22.43 10.46
CA GLN A 177 -4.93 21.42 11.02
C GLN A 177 -5.62 20.72 12.20
N SER A 178 -5.40 19.41 12.33
CA SER A 178 -5.88 18.67 13.49
C SER A 178 -5.06 19.07 14.72
N PRO A 179 -5.68 19.51 15.84
CA PRO A 179 -4.94 19.87 17.04
C PRO A 179 -4.32 18.62 17.68
N TYR A 180 -3.07 18.74 18.14
CA TYR A 180 -2.37 17.65 18.83
C TYR A 180 -2.92 17.42 20.24
N TYR A 181 -3.35 18.47 20.92
CA TYR A 181 -4.02 18.41 22.23
C TYR A 181 -5.36 19.10 22.18
N THR A 182 -6.35 18.56 22.90
CA THR A 182 -7.71 19.11 22.96
C THR A 182 -8.16 19.28 24.40
N PHE A 183 -7.43 20.07 25.18
CA PHE A 183 -7.75 20.29 26.59
C PHE A 183 -9.07 21.03 26.76
N THR A 184 -9.86 20.60 27.75
CA THR A 184 -10.97 21.39 28.25
C THR A 184 -10.45 22.54 29.12
N GLN A 185 -11.14 23.67 29.09
CA GLN A 185 -10.76 24.88 29.83
C GLN A 185 -11.92 25.34 30.70
N ASP A 186 -11.61 25.97 31.83
CA ASP A 186 -12.57 26.69 32.64
C ASP A 186 -12.90 28.08 32.05
N ASP A 187 -13.79 28.82 32.72
CA ASP A 187 -14.21 30.17 32.31
C ASP A 187 -13.07 31.20 32.35
N GLU A 188 -11.94 30.87 32.98
CA GLU A 188 -10.73 31.68 33.08
C GLU A 188 -9.68 31.27 32.03
N GLY A 189 -9.99 30.28 31.20
CA GLY A 189 -9.12 29.76 30.13
C GLY A 189 -8.03 28.81 30.61
N LYS A 190 -8.08 28.33 31.85
CA LYS A 190 -7.10 27.38 32.40
C LYS A 190 -7.51 25.95 32.08
N PRO A 191 -6.56 25.06 31.70
CA PRO A 191 -6.87 23.65 31.51
C PRO A 191 -7.44 23.01 32.78
N ILE A 192 -8.56 22.28 32.65
CA ILE A 192 -9.12 21.52 33.78
C ILE A 192 -8.37 20.21 33.91
N GLN A 193 -7.91 19.90 35.12
CA GLN A 193 -7.21 18.64 35.44
C GLN A 193 -8.15 17.63 36.09
N ASP A 194 -7.88 16.35 35.87
CA ASP A 194 -8.52 15.25 36.59
C ASP A 194 -7.91 15.08 37.99
N GLY A 195 -8.40 14.09 38.75
CA GLY A 195 -7.90 13.78 40.10
C GLY A 195 -6.46 13.25 40.16
N PHE A 196 -5.77 13.12 39.02
CA PHE A 196 -4.38 12.68 38.88
C PHE A 196 -3.47 13.77 38.29
N ASP A 197 -3.91 15.04 38.33
CA ASP A 197 -3.21 16.20 37.80
C ASP A 197 -2.96 16.15 36.27
N SER A 198 -3.72 15.33 35.53
CA SER A 198 -3.66 15.29 34.06
C SER A 198 -4.74 16.19 33.45
N ASN A 199 -4.38 16.97 32.42
CA ASN A 199 -5.36 17.78 31.69
C ASN A 199 -6.44 16.89 31.05
N THR A 200 -7.70 17.24 31.23
CA THR A 200 -8.83 16.51 30.65
C THR A 200 -8.97 16.86 29.16
N GLU A 201 -8.97 15.85 28.28
CA GLU A 201 -9.16 16.03 26.84
C GLU A 201 -10.61 15.87 26.40
N VAL A 202 -11.03 16.68 25.42
CA VAL A 202 -12.36 16.62 24.78
C VAL A 202 -12.25 16.35 23.28
N THR A 203 -13.39 16.15 22.62
CA THR A 203 -13.41 16.00 21.15
C THR A 203 -13.07 17.33 20.46
N SER A 204 -12.25 17.26 19.41
CA SER A 204 -11.85 18.45 18.63
C SER A 204 -13.06 19.09 17.93
N GLN A 205 -13.40 20.32 18.35
CA GLN A 205 -14.43 21.13 17.70
C GLN A 205 -14.01 21.55 16.28
N THR A 206 -12.71 21.80 16.06
CA THR A 206 -12.15 22.15 14.74
C THR A 206 -12.33 21.01 13.74
N ASN A 207 -12.10 19.76 14.15
CA ASN A 207 -12.31 18.60 13.29
C ASN A 207 -13.81 18.40 13.00
N ALA A 208 -14.65 18.45 14.03
CA ALA A 208 -16.09 18.29 13.86
C ALA A 208 -16.72 19.36 12.94
N THR A 209 -16.21 20.59 12.98
CA THR A 209 -16.68 21.68 12.10
C THR A 209 -16.21 21.47 10.65
N TRP A 210 -14.97 21.00 10.48
CA TRP A 210 -14.41 20.71 9.15
C TRP A 210 -15.16 19.59 8.44
N ASP A 211 -15.46 18.50 9.15
CA ASP A 211 -16.13 17.33 8.58
C ASP A 211 -17.56 17.68 8.10
N LYS A 212 -18.22 18.63 8.76
CA LYS A 212 -19.54 19.16 8.39
C LYS A 212 -19.51 20.19 7.26
N THR A 213 -18.36 20.81 7.01
CA THR A 213 -18.26 21.94 6.07
C THR A 213 -18.43 21.46 4.63
N ASN A 214 -19.24 22.17 3.84
CA ASN A 214 -19.29 21.97 2.39
C ASN A 214 -18.03 22.60 1.76
N PRO A 215 -17.16 21.81 1.10
CA PRO A 215 -15.88 22.30 0.62
C PRO A 215 -16.02 23.37 -0.49
N ARG A 216 -17.21 23.47 -1.10
CA ARG A 216 -17.54 24.51 -2.11
C ARG A 216 -17.49 25.93 -1.55
N TYR A 217 -17.74 26.12 -0.25
CA TYR A 217 -17.62 27.41 0.41
C TYR A 217 -16.18 27.95 0.40
N ILE A 218 -15.19 27.05 0.32
CA ILE A 218 -13.77 27.40 0.29
C ILE A 218 -13.30 27.59 -1.15
N SER A 219 -13.76 26.74 -2.08
CA SER A 219 -13.29 26.76 -3.46
C SER A 219 -13.98 27.77 -4.37
N GLY A 220 -15.03 28.45 -3.89
CA GLY A 220 -15.83 29.36 -4.70
C GLY A 220 -16.68 28.62 -5.74
N GLY A 221 -16.98 27.33 -5.50
CA GLY A 221 -17.83 26.53 -6.34
C GLY A 221 -19.31 26.91 -6.22
N PHE A 222 -20.11 26.59 -7.25
CA PHE A 222 -21.55 26.84 -7.23
C PHE A 222 -22.22 26.11 -6.07
N ASN A 223 -22.94 26.85 -5.23
CA ASN A 223 -23.78 26.29 -4.17
C ASN A 223 -25.08 25.77 -4.80
N ASN A 224 -25.11 24.48 -5.13
CA ASN A 224 -26.37 23.81 -5.46
C ASN A 224 -26.92 23.13 -4.20
N ASP A 225 -27.56 23.92 -3.34
CA ASP A 225 -28.30 23.36 -2.20
C ASP A 225 -29.61 22.77 -2.73
N LEU A 226 -29.68 21.44 -2.80
CA LEU A 226 -30.87 20.71 -3.26
C LEU A 226 -32.08 20.90 -2.33
N ASN A 227 -31.87 21.38 -1.10
CA ASN A 227 -32.93 21.69 -0.14
C ASN A 227 -33.39 23.15 -0.21
N ASN A 228 -32.68 24.00 -0.98
CA ASN A 228 -33.07 25.38 -1.22
C ASN A 228 -33.41 25.59 -2.70
N ALA A 229 -34.70 25.42 -3.02
CA ALA A 229 -35.24 25.63 -4.35
C ALA A 229 -35.46 27.12 -4.71
N ASN A 230 -35.09 28.06 -3.82
CA ASN A 230 -35.35 29.47 -4.01
C ASN A 230 -34.46 30.06 -5.12
N VAL A 231 -35.07 30.37 -6.27
CA VAL A 231 -34.39 30.96 -7.42
C VAL A 231 -33.88 32.38 -7.10
N LEU A 232 -34.43 33.05 -6.09
CA LEU A 232 -34.01 34.39 -5.64
C LEU A 232 -32.77 34.36 -4.74
N ASP A 233 -32.38 33.20 -4.21
CA ASP A 233 -31.13 33.04 -3.45
C ASP A 233 -29.90 32.90 -4.38
N ARG A 234 -30.12 32.90 -5.70
CA ARG A 234 -29.06 32.97 -6.71
C ARG A 234 -28.64 34.41 -6.91
N ASN A 235 -27.43 34.75 -6.48
CA ASN A 235 -26.89 36.10 -6.58
C ASN A 235 -26.47 36.39 -8.03
N TYR A 236 -26.46 37.66 -8.46
CA TYR A 236 -25.96 38.07 -9.79
C TYR A 236 -24.52 37.57 -10.05
N THR A 237 -23.74 37.35 -8.98
CA THR A 237 -22.38 36.81 -9.03
C THR A 237 -22.29 35.33 -9.41
N ASP A 238 -23.41 34.61 -9.48
CA ASP A 238 -23.45 33.19 -9.86
C ASP A 238 -23.29 32.99 -11.38
N GLY A 239 -23.63 33.99 -12.19
CA GLY A 239 -23.37 33.99 -13.63
C GLY A 239 -21.89 34.20 -14.00
N ALA A 240 -21.07 34.69 -13.06
CA ALA A 240 -19.65 34.96 -13.23
C ALA A 240 -18.75 33.83 -12.68
N LEU A 241 -19.32 32.67 -12.37
CA LEU A 241 -18.58 31.52 -11.83
C LEU A 241 -17.59 30.97 -12.87
N GLY A 242 -16.36 30.73 -12.43
CA GLY A 242 -15.25 30.36 -13.32
C GLY A 242 -14.61 31.55 -14.08
N GLN A 243 -15.18 32.76 -13.98
CA GLN A 243 -14.66 34.00 -14.57
C GLN A 243 -14.13 34.98 -13.51
N ARG A 244 -14.02 34.53 -12.26
CA ARG A 244 -13.48 35.33 -11.15
C ARG A 244 -11.95 35.35 -11.22
N TYR A 245 -11.40 36.51 -11.58
CA TYR A 245 -9.96 36.75 -11.57
C TYR A 245 -9.46 37.03 -10.15
N GLY A 246 -8.20 36.64 -9.86
CA GLY A 246 -7.56 36.88 -8.57
C GLY A 246 -7.86 35.85 -7.48
N LEU A 247 -8.47 34.71 -7.83
CA LEU A 247 -8.62 33.58 -6.91
C LEU A 247 -7.28 32.88 -6.67
N GLU A 248 -7.05 32.42 -5.44
CA GLU A 248 -5.88 31.63 -5.09
C GLU A 248 -6.02 30.21 -5.64
N PRO A 249 -5.17 29.77 -6.59
CA PRO A 249 -5.30 28.45 -7.22
C PRO A 249 -5.22 27.27 -6.24
N GLN A 250 -4.57 27.47 -5.08
CA GLN A 250 -4.43 26.44 -4.05
C GLN A 250 -5.75 26.09 -3.36
N THR A 251 -6.68 27.05 -3.23
CA THR A 251 -7.97 26.85 -2.57
C THR A 251 -9.13 26.74 -3.56
N SER A 252 -9.01 27.33 -4.74
CA SER A 252 -10.05 27.33 -5.77
C SER A 252 -10.05 26.06 -6.63
N GLN A 253 -10.40 24.92 -6.00
CA GLN A 253 -10.42 23.59 -6.62
C GLN A 253 -11.63 22.74 -6.16
N LYS A 254 -12.07 21.78 -6.99
CA LYS A 254 -13.22 20.89 -6.70
C LYS A 254 -12.85 19.50 -6.15
N ASN A 255 -11.56 19.18 -6.16
CA ASN A 255 -10.98 17.88 -5.89
C ASN A 255 -10.90 17.55 -4.39
N GLY A 256 -11.19 18.50 -3.50
CA GLY A 256 -11.21 18.29 -2.06
C GLY A 256 -9.84 18.41 -1.40
N TRP A 257 -9.83 18.28 -0.08
CA TRP A 257 -8.64 18.42 0.74
C TRP A 257 -8.47 17.25 1.70
N PHE A 258 -7.23 17.03 2.14
CA PHE A 258 -6.92 16.10 3.21
C PHE A 258 -6.02 16.75 4.27
N LYS A 259 -6.08 16.23 5.49
CA LYS A 259 -5.17 16.56 6.58
C LYS A 259 -4.72 15.29 7.30
N ILE A 260 -3.62 15.39 8.01
CA ILE A 260 -3.05 14.28 8.78
C ILE A 260 -3.27 14.58 10.26
N ASP A 261 -3.96 13.68 10.96
CA ASP A 261 -4.08 13.71 12.41
C ASP A 261 -2.98 12.81 12.98
N GLU A 262 -1.88 13.42 13.40
CA GLU A 262 -0.71 12.72 13.97
C GLU A 262 -1.05 12.05 15.31
N ARG A 263 -2.00 12.59 16.08
CA ARG A 263 -2.42 12.01 17.36
C ARG A 263 -3.16 10.69 17.15
N LYS A 264 -4.06 10.65 16.17
CA LYS A 264 -4.85 9.45 15.87
C LYS A 264 -4.19 8.52 14.85
N GLY A 265 -3.16 9.00 14.15
CA GLY A 265 -2.54 8.27 13.05
C GLY A 265 -3.51 8.07 11.88
N THR A 266 -4.27 9.10 11.51
CA THR A 266 -5.30 9.01 10.46
C THR A 266 -5.20 10.15 9.44
N PHE A 267 -5.47 9.84 8.17
CA PHE A 267 -5.83 10.85 7.17
C PHE A 267 -7.30 11.23 7.33
N SER A 268 -7.61 12.52 7.38
CA SER A 268 -8.97 13.04 7.36
C SER A 268 -9.22 13.79 6.06
N PHE A 269 -10.34 13.52 5.41
CA PHE A 269 -10.72 14.07 4.11
C PHE A 269 -11.91 15.01 4.21
N THR A 270 -12.09 15.87 3.22
CA THR A 270 -13.29 16.69 3.09
C THR A 270 -14.51 15.88 2.65
N SER A 271 -15.70 16.34 3.01
CA SER A 271 -16.97 15.62 2.81
C SER A 271 -17.29 15.23 1.36
N ASN A 272 -16.80 15.97 0.37
CA ASN A 272 -16.95 15.64 -1.05
C ASN A 272 -16.20 14.38 -1.51
N LEU A 273 -15.27 13.87 -0.70
CA LEU A 273 -14.48 12.67 -0.97
C LEU A 273 -15.09 11.41 -0.34
N ALA A 274 -16.21 11.51 0.39
CA ALA A 274 -16.91 10.36 0.94
C ALA A 274 -17.19 9.31 -0.15
N ASN A 275 -16.85 8.05 0.12
CA ASN A 275 -17.04 6.90 -0.78
C ASN A 275 -16.33 7.03 -2.13
N LYS A 276 -15.35 7.93 -2.28
CA LYS A 276 -14.51 8.01 -3.48
C LYS A 276 -13.33 7.07 -3.35
N LEU A 277 -12.97 6.46 -4.48
CA LEU A 277 -11.74 5.70 -4.64
C LEU A 277 -10.56 6.68 -4.70
N ILE A 278 -9.54 6.44 -3.90
CA ILE A 278 -8.34 7.25 -3.84
C ILE A 278 -7.09 6.40 -4.07
N LEU A 279 -6.09 7.02 -4.69
CA LEU A 279 -4.73 6.54 -4.80
C LEU A 279 -3.86 7.36 -3.86
N LEU A 280 -3.42 6.74 -2.77
CA LEU A 280 -2.48 7.33 -1.81
C LEU A 280 -1.06 6.89 -2.16
N GLN A 281 -0.19 7.86 -2.42
CA GLN A 281 1.23 7.66 -2.63
C GLN A 281 2.00 8.21 -1.43
N TYR A 282 2.81 7.37 -0.79
CA TYR A 282 3.56 7.75 0.41
C TYR A 282 4.96 7.15 0.42
N VAL A 283 5.88 7.85 1.08
CA VAL A 283 7.22 7.37 1.38
C VAL A 283 7.12 6.39 2.54
N SER A 284 7.54 5.16 2.29
CA SER A 284 7.70 4.14 3.32
C SER A 284 9.04 4.30 4.04
N ASP A 285 9.09 4.03 5.34
CA ASP A 285 10.31 4.02 6.16
C ASP A 285 11.29 2.91 5.78
N GLY A 286 10.87 2.00 4.88
CA GLY A 286 11.65 0.84 4.48
C GLY A 286 11.92 -0.11 5.63
N ASN A 287 11.33 0.07 6.81
CA ASN A 287 11.49 -0.88 7.91
C ASN A 287 10.74 -2.19 7.63
N ALA A 288 9.80 -2.15 6.68
CA ALA A 288 9.19 -3.31 6.04
C ALA A 288 10.10 -3.97 4.98
N TYR A 289 11.43 -3.98 5.17
CA TYR A 289 12.27 -4.93 4.41
C TYR A 289 12.16 -6.32 5.03
N ASP A 290 11.00 -6.95 4.79
CA ASP A 290 10.85 -8.38 5.00
C ASP A 290 11.85 -9.13 4.09
N LEU A 291 12.22 -10.36 4.43
CA LEU A 291 13.12 -11.18 3.64
C LEU A 291 12.65 -11.32 2.17
N ASP A 292 11.35 -11.17 1.93
CA ASP A 292 10.71 -11.13 0.60
C ASP A 292 10.81 -9.78 -0.13
N SER A 293 11.63 -8.85 0.34
CA SER A 293 11.84 -7.57 -0.34
C SER A 293 12.42 -7.75 -1.73
N ARG A 294 11.76 -7.15 -2.72
CA ARG A 294 12.20 -7.13 -4.12
C ARG A 294 13.21 -6.01 -4.35
N ILE A 295 14.40 -6.38 -4.81
CA ILE A 295 15.52 -5.49 -5.08
C ILE A 295 15.71 -5.41 -6.59
N PRO A 296 15.82 -4.22 -7.20
CA PRO A 296 16.18 -4.12 -8.59
C PRO A 296 17.54 -4.79 -8.84
N LYS A 297 17.64 -5.63 -9.87
CA LYS A 297 18.90 -6.34 -10.19
C LYS A 297 20.06 -5.37 -10.50
N LEU A 298 19.74 -4.17 -10.97
CA LEU A 298 20.70 -3.07 -11.19
C LEU A 298 21.39 -2.57 -9.92
N ALA A 299 20.79 -2.80 -8.75
CA ALA A 299 21.32 -2.42 -7.44
C ALA A 299 22.14 -3.54 -6.78
N GLU A 300 22.05 -4.78 -7.29
CA GLU A 300 22.62 -5.99 -6.69
C GLU A 300 24.14 -5.87 -6.49
N GLU A 301 24.89 -5.51 -7.54
CA GLU A 301 26.35 -5.37 -7.47
C GLU A 301 26.81 -4.31 -6.45
N ALA A 302 26.02 -3.24 -6.33
CA ALA A 302 26.30 -2.16 -5.42
C ALA A 302 25.96 -2.54 -3.97
N LEU A 303 24.94 -3.38 -3.77
CA LEU A 303 24.62 -3.99 -2.48
C LEU A 303 25.70 -5.00 -2.05
N TYR A 304 26.23 -5.82 -2.97
CA TYR A 304 27.39 -6.68 -2.66
C TYR A 304 28.60 -5.86 -2.20
N ALA A 305 28.97 -4.82 -2.94
CA ALA A 305 30.09 -3.96 -2.56
C ALA A 305 29.89 -3.29 -1.18
N TYR A 306 28.66 -2.93 -0.85
CA TYR A 306 28.29 -2.42 0.47
C TYR A 306 28.54 -3.45 1.59
N ILE A 307 28.03 -4.67 1.42
CA ILE A 307 28.14 -5.74 2.40
C ILE A 307 29.61 -6.11 2.61
N ILE A 308 30.39 -6.24 1.53
CA ILE A 308 31.83 -6.53 1.59
C ILE A 308 32.54 -5.48 2.43
N TYR A 309 32.38 -4.19 2.08
CA TYR A 309 33.02 -3.11 2.83
C TYR A 309 32.64 -3.13 4.31
N SER A 310 31.35 -3.31 4.60
CA SER A 310 30.84 -3.27 5.98
C SER A 310 31.44 -4.39 6.83
N ILE A 311 31.50 -5.62 6.30
CA ILE A 311 32.11 -6.77 6.98
C ILE A 311 33.62 -6.56 7.16
N LEU A 312 34.33 -6.17 6.10
CA LEU A 312 35.79 -6.00 6.14
C LEU A 312 36.21 -4.86 7.07
N SER A 313 35.39 -3.80 7.21
CA SER A 313 35.69 -2.66 8.08
C SER A 313 35.65 -2.99 9.57
N VAL A 314 34.90 -4.01 9.97
CA VAL A 314 34.79 -4.47 11.36
C VAL A 314 35.67 -5.70 11.62
N SER A 315 36.13 -6.37 10.55
CA SER A 315 36.94 -7.57 10.65
C SER A 315 38.37 -7.28 11.12
N THR A 316 38.86 -8.06 12.07
CA THR A 316 40.23 -7.98 12.58
C THR A 316 41.23 -8.66 11.64
N GLY A 317 42.46 -8.16 11.57
CA GLY A 317 43.54 -8.77 10.79
C GLY A 317 43.54 -8.40 9.29
N ILE A 318 42.66 -7.49 8.88
CA ILE A 318 42.62 -6.96 7.51
C ILE A 318 43.41 -5.67 7.44
N GLN A 319 44.26 -5.55 6.41
CA GLN A 319 45.07 -4.35 6.22
C GLN A 319 44.20 -3.17 5.76
N GLU A 320 44.47 -1.98 6.32
CA GLU A 320 43.69 -0.76 6.06
C GLU A 320 43.59 -0.41 4.56
N TYR A 321 44.62 -0.69 3.76
CA TYR A 321 44.56 -0.40 2.32
C TYR A 321 43.48 -1.22 1.60
N ILE A 322 43.18 -2.44 2.07
CA ILE A 322 42.12 -3.30 1.53
C ILE A 322 40.77 -2.68 1.87
N VAL A 323 40.57 -2.30 3.14
CA VAL A 323 39.35 -1.62 3.61
C VAL A 323 39.12 -0.33 2.81
N ARG A 324 40.17 0.46 2.59
CA ARG A 324 40.10 1.70 1.80
C ARG A 324 39.75 1.45 0.33
N ARG A 325 40.29 0.39 -0.28
CA ARG A 325 39.93 -0.02 -1.65
C ARG A 325 38.45 -0.36 -1.75
N PHE A 326 37.92 -1.18 -0.84
CA PHE A 326 36.50 -1.54 -0.84
C PHE A 326 35.58 -0.37 -0.47
N LYS A 327 36.05 0.60 0.33
CA LYS A 327 35.33 1.86 0.56
C LYS A 327 35.14 2.65 -0.75
N GLN A 328 36.20 2.77 -1.55
CA GLN A 328 36.14 3.45 -2.86
C GLN A 328 35.25 2.69 -3.84
N GLU A 329 35.37 1.36 -3.88
CA GLU A 329 34.54 0.50 -4.74
C GLU A 329 33.05 0.58 -4.37
N LYS A 330 32.72 0.50 -3.06
CA LYS A 330 31.37 0.74 -2.53
C LYS A 330 30.84 2.07 -3.06
N SER A 331 31.58 3.17 -2.84
CA SER A 331 31.12 4.51 -3.20
C SER A 331 30.84 4.65 -4.71
N ALA A 332 31.71 4.08 -5.56
CA ALA A 332 31.55 4.16 -7.00
C ALA A 332 30.35 3.34 -7.50
N LYS A 333 30.22 2.09 -7.03
CA LYS A 333 29.10 1.21 -7.40
C LYS A 333 27.77 1.73 -6.88
N LEU A 334 27.74 2.24 -5.65
CA LEU A 334 26.55 2.92 -5.10
C LEU A 334 26.12 4.08 -5.99
N ARG A 335 27.04 4.98 -6.35
CA ARG A 335 26.71 6.13 -7.22
C ARG A 335 26.17 5.68 -8.59
N ASN A 336 26.76 4.65 -9.19
CA ASN A 336 26.31 4.15 -10.48
C ASN A 336 24.93 3.49 -10.39
N ALA A 337 24.68 2.67 -9.38
CA ALA A 337 23.36 2.09 -9.13
C ALA A 337 22.31 3.19 -8.88
N LYS A 338 22.66 4.22 -8.09
CA LYS A 338 21.82 5.40 -7.86
C LYS A 338 21.41 6.09 -9.17
N ILE A 339 22.36 6.32 -10.09
CA ILE A 339 22.09 6.92 -11.41
C ILE A 339 21.20 6.00 -12.26
N ARG A 340 21.45 4.69 -12.25
CA ARG A 340 20.67 3.70 -13.02
C ARG A 340 19.23 3.58 -12.51
N LEU A 341 19.01 3.70 -11.20
CA LEU A 341 17.70 3.60 -10.55
C LEU A 341 16.90 4.89 -10.64
N SER A 342 17.57 6.04 -10.61
CA SER A 342 16.95 7.33 -10.84
C SER A 342 16.52 7.39 -12.31
N ASN A 343 15.25 7.06 -12.57
CA ASN A 343 14.61 7.04 -13.89
C ASN A 343 14.48 8.46 -14.46
N LEU A 344 15.62 9.12 -14.68
CA LEU A 344 15.74 10.46 -15.23
C LEU A 344 15.46 10.39 -16.73
N LYS A 345 14.18 10.49 -17.09
CA LYS A 345 13.75 10.64 -18.48
C LYS A 345 14.13 12.05 -18.96
N LEU A 346 15.33 12.17 -19.52
CA LEU A 346 15.86 13.42 -20.07
C LEU A 346 14.85 14.09 -21.01
N ASP A 347 14.12 13.32 -21.81
CA ASP A 347 13.11 13.84 -22.73
C ASP A 347 11.94 14.55 -22.03
N GLN A 348 11.52 14.08 -20.85
CA GLN A 348 10.45 14.72 -20.08
C GLN A 348 10.94 16.02 -19.43
N ILE A 349 12.18 16.02 -18.94
CA ILE A 349 12.85 17.24 -18.43
C ILE A 349 13.00 18.26 -19.57
N VAL A 350 13.42 17.82 -20.76
CA VAL A 350 13.55 18.66 -21.95
C VAL A 350 12.18 19.21 -22.37
N GLN A 351 11.10 18.44 -22.32
CA GLN A 351 9.75 18.92 -22.67
C GLN A 351 9.27 20.03 -21.73
N VAL A 352 9.50 19.91 -20.41
CA VAL A 352 9.16 20.94 -19.42
C VAL A 352 10.05 22.18 -19.61
N MET A 353 11.33 22.00 -19.93
CA MET A 353 12.27 23.10 -20.15
C MET A 353 12.06 23.82 -21.50
N ARG A 354 11.58 23.13 -22.53
CA ARG A 354 11.25 23.70 -23.85
C ARG A 354 10.14 24.75 -23.77
N GLY A 355 9.24 24.63 -22.79
CA GLY A 355 8.20 25.62 -22.52
C GLY A 355 8.70 26.89 -21.82
N LYS A 356 9.81 26.81 -21.07
CA LYS A 356 10.37 27.92 -20.29
C LYS A 356 11.28 28.86 -21.10
N SER A 357 11.73 28.46 -22.29
CA SER A 357 12.63 29.27 -23.13
C SER A 357 11.91 30.11 -24.21
N LYS A 358 10.56 30.14 -24.23
CA LYS A 358 9.85 31.09 -25.10
C LYS A 358 10.05 32.49 -24.51
N TRP A 359 10.99 33.25 -25.05
CA TRP A 359 11.02 34.69 -24.88
C TRP A 359 9.68 35.24 -25.38
N ILE A 360 8.86 35.74 -24.46
CA ILE A 360 7.74 36.61 -24.82
C ILE A 360 8.40 37.88 -25.33
N LYS A 361 8.42 38.06 -26.66
CA LYS A 361 8.73 39.37 -27.24
C LYS A 361 7.54 40.27 -26.91
N HIS A 362 7.78 41.31 -26.12
CA HIS A 362 6.85 42.39 -25.89
C HIS A 362 6.60 43.19 -27.17
#